data_AF-A0A7C8IPY4-F1
#
_entry.id   AF-A0A7C8IPY4-F1
#
_cell.length_a   1.000
_cell.length_b   1.000
_cell.length_c   1.000
_cell.angle_alpha   90.00
_cell.angle_beta   90.00
_cell.angle_gamma   90.00
#
_symmetry.space_group_name_H-M   'P 1'
#
loop_
_entity.id
_entity.type
_entity.pdbx_description
1 polymer ?
#
loop_
_entity_poly.entity_id
_entity_poly.type
_entity_poly.pdbx_seq_one_letter_code
_entity_poly.pdbx_strand_id
1 'polypeptide(L)'
;MASISKQTLGVELEFLVFYKTPGALVSTNDDARYGPVIEAPLDIPVPPGFTVEQGVDWRQALEAAWVRQQVANVITNSGFVAKENCLPEEVEAGHTWNVVPDRSLKVSEAEINAIYQPLKYVGVEVQSPAFVAGPVAFFEISSVVKAINSAFRTAVPPVCGLHIHVGRGGVPLELRPVQRTASLIWVAENLLSTLHPGCRIGNSDCLDMKHYSNLSLGLSAEGSTPASIGLRERQHAAYTDDRVDKNREKPTNFQYTPPAKLTANFRTTPSRSLAGDYGVLMYDPRKEITPGYHPIVGVQSILRCTDTMTIADMLGIGFENVAYSFVNMELQEEPEDRNPTIEFRQATGSLDEDWVVVWAKICLALCGPAVVDSADDDFFQLLYDCLRSGKEYKYNVLDLLHDIGITNEDIAFVHHRLVTGRHEREPVLPFHRPDDCPGGLLDEGYVFGWHKLPQEYGALNEEDEASNEDDASDEESDEDADMFDEPWY
;
A
#
# COMPACT_ATOMS: atom_id res chain seq x y z
N MET A 1 -3.65 -4.75 37.89
CA MET A 1 -3.04 -3.97 36.80
C MET A 1 -3.26 -4.75 35.53
N ALA A 2 -4.16 -4.30 34.65
CA ALA A 2 -4.35 -4.94 33.36
C ALA A 2 -3.04 -4.78 32.56
N SER A 3 -2.52 -5.89 32.04
CA SER A 3 -1.40 -5.87 31.11
C SER A 3 -1.81 -5.01 29.92
N ILE A 4 -1.20 -3.82 29.77
CA ILE A 4 -1.31 -3.05 28.53
C ILE A 4 -0.64 -3.94 27.49
N SER A 5 -1.45 -4.71 26.76
CA SER A 5 -0.98 -5.45 25.62
C SER A 5 -0.44 -4.43 24.63
N LYS A 6 0.88 -4.42 24.46
CA LYS A 6 1.54 -3.51 23.53
C LYS A 6 1.37 -4.09 22.14
N GLN A 7 0.84 -3.28 21.22
CA GLN A 7 0.85 -3.63 19.80
C GLN A 7 2.28 -3.92 19.37
N THR A 8 2.44 -4.90 18.49
CA THR A 8 3.70 -5.17 17.80
C THR A 8 3.62 -4.75 16.35
N LEU A 9 4.76 -4.40 15.78
CA LEU A 9 4.92 -3.85 14.44
C LEU A 9 6.03 -4.61 13.71
N GLY A 10 5.75 -5.07 12.50
CA GLY A 10 6.74 -5.48 11.51
C GLY A 10 6.62 -4.62 10.26
N VAL A 11 7.74 -4.38 9.57
CA VAL A 11 7.81 -3.62 8.31
C VAL A 11 8.56 -4.44 7.28
N GLU A 12 8.02 -4.52 6.07
CA GLU A 12 8.71 -5.08 4.91
C GLU A 12 8.87 -3.97 3.86
N LEU A 13 10.12 -3.74 3.45
CA LEU A 13 10.49 -2.73 2.46
C LEU A 13 10.91 -3.43 1.17
N GLU A 14 10.18 -3.21 0.08
CA GLU A 14 10.56 -3.70 -1.25
C GLU A 14 11.15 -2.55 -2.08
N PHE A 15 12.33 -2.77 -2.68
CA PHE A 15 12.99 -1.78 -3.52
C PHE A 15 14.02 -2.41 -4.45
N LEU A 16 14.45 -1.63 -5.45
CA LEU A 16 15.57 -1.97 -6.32
C LEU A 16 16.87 -1.33 -5.82
N VAL A 17 17.97 -2.07 -5.86
CA VAL A 17 19.33 -1.54 -5.69
C VAL A 17 20.08 -1.61 -7.01
N PHE A 18 20.62 -0.48 -7.46
CA PHE A 18 21.40 -0.40 -8.69
C PHE A 18 22.90 -0.54 -8.42
N TYR A 19 23.57 -1.30 -9.28
CA TYR A 19 24.99 -1.59 -9.19
C TYR A 19 25.61 -1.67 -10.59
N LYS A 20 26.93 -1.73 -10.67
CA LYS A 20 27.66 -1.97 -11.93
C LYS A 20 28.55 -3.21 -11.83
N THR A 21 28.71 -3.89 -12.95
CA THR A 21 29.66 -4.99 -13.11
C THR A 21 31.09 -4.43 -13.24
N PRO A 22 32.13 -5.22 -12.89
CA PRO A 22 33.51 -4.78 -13.00
C PRO A 22 33.86 -4.22 -14.38
N GLY A 23 34.39 -3.00 -14.42
CA GLY A 23 34.85 -2.37 -15.66
C GLY A 23 33.75 -1.80 -16.56
N ALA A 24 32.48 -1.83 -16.13
CA ALA A 24 31.42 -1.08 -16.79
C ALA A 24 31.67 0.43 -16.64
N LEU A 25 31.55 1.18 -17.74
CA LEU A 25 31.68 2.63 -17.74
C LEU A 25 30.47 3.25 -17.01
N VAL A 26 30.68 4.25 -16.17
CA VAL A 26 29.56 5.02 -15.60
C VAL A 26 29.00 5.94 -16.69
N SER A 27 27.68 6.03 -16.84
CA SER A 27 27.08 7.01 -17.75
C SER A 27 27.39 8.43 -17.26
N THR A 28 27.45 9.41 -18.17
CA THR A 28 27.83 10.80 -17.86
C THR A 28 26.77 11.58 -17.05
N ASN A 29 25.67 10.94 -16.65
CA ASN A 29 24.53 11.57 -15.97
C ASN A 29 24.39 11.13 -14.51
N ASP A 30 25.51 10.87 -13.83
CA ASP A 30 25.49 10.63 -12.38
C ASP A 30 25.21 11.96 -11.67
N ASP A 31 24.03 12.03 -11.05
CA ASP A 31 23.55 13.18 -10.29
C ASP A 31 23.77 12.92 -8.81
N ALA A 32 24.59 13.77 -8.19
CA ALA A 32 25.01 13.67 -6.80
C ALA A 32 23.85 13.75 -5.77
N ARG A 33 22.63 14.08 -6.22
CA ARG A 33 21.43 14.12 -5.38
C ARG A 33 20.83 12.74 -5.08
N TYR A 34 21.31 11.69 -5.72
CA TYR A 34 20.86 10.32 -5.50
C TYR A 34 21.96 9.50 -4.80
N GLY A 35 21.60 8.40 -4.14
CA GLY A 35 22.57 7.52 -3.48
C GLY A 35 23.63 6.94 -4.44
N PRO A 36 24.79 6.47 -3.96
CA PRO A 36 25.87 6.03 -4.84
C PRO A 36 25.58 4.68 -5.53
N VAL A 37 26.07 4.52 -6.76
CA VAL A 37 26.08 3.21 -7.44
C VAL A 37 27.28 2.40 -6.96
N ILE A 38 27.04 1.20 -6.43
CA ILE A 38 28.09 0.29 -5.98
C ILE A 38 28.65 -0.56 -7.15
N GLU A 39 29.92 -0.95 -7.06
CA GLU A 39 30.59 -1.82 -8.03
C GLU A 39 30.75 -3.22 -7.47
N ALA A 40 30.19 -4.22 -8.15
CA ALA A 40 30.44 -5.61 -7.80
C ALA A 40 31.93 -5.95 -8.05
N PRO A 41 32.64 -6.63 -7.14
CA PRO A 41 34.04 -7.00 -7.35
C PRO A 41 34.16 -8.13 -8.38
N LEU A 42 35.34 -8.28 -9.01
CA LEU A 42 35.61 -9.42 -9.91
C LEU A 42 35.50 -10.75 -9.16
N ASP A 43 36.16 -10.83 -8.00
CA ASP A 43 36.24 -12.04 -7.19
C ASP A 43 35.23 -12.00 -6.04
N ILE A 44 33.96 -12.29 -6.32
CA ILE A 44 32.92 -12.41 -5.29
C ILE A 44 33.02 -13.80 -4.63
N PRO A 45 33.21 -13.88 -3.31
CA PRO A 45 33.14 -15.15 -2.59
C PRO A 45 31.75 -15.76 -2.71
N VAL A 46 31.66 -17.07 -2.97
CA VAL A 46 30.37 -17.79 -3.02
C VAL A 46 29.81 -17.88 -1.60
N PRO A 47 28.61 -17.33 -1.31
CA PRO A 47 27.99 -17.44 -0.01
C PRO A 47 27.71 -18.90 0.39
N PRO A 48 27.73 -19.25 1.68
CA PRO A 48 27.27 -20.56 2.15
C PRO A 48 25.83 -20.83 1.68
N GLY A 49 25.54 -22.05 1.23
CA GLY A 49 24.19 -22.42 0.76
C GLY A 49 23.79 -21.83 -0.59
N PHE A 50 24.65 -21.04 -1.24
CA PHE A 50 24.34 -20.42 -2.53
C PHE A 50 24.06 -21.47 -3.61
N THR A 51 22.86 -21.38 -4.18
CA THR A 51 22.39 -22.18 -5.31
C THR A 51 21.80 -21.24 -6.35
N VAL A 52 21.81 -21.67 -7.60
CA VAL A 52 21.27 -20.89 -8.73
C VAL A 52 20.19 -21.71 -9.40
N GLU A 53 19.02 -21.10 -9.59
CA GLU A 53 17.91 -21.72 -10.31
C GLU A 53 18.30 -22.03 -11.76
N GLN A 54 17.70 -23.07 -12.33
CA GLN A 54 17.97 -23.43 -13.72
C GLN A 54 17.60 -22.29 -14.66
N GLY A 55 18.55 -21.89 -15.52
CA GLY A 55 18.34 -20.84 -16.52
C GLY A 55 18.71 -19.42 -16.05
N VAL A 56 19.04 -19.22 -14.77
CA VAL A 56 19.58 -17.95 -14.26
C VAL A 56 21.09 -17.91 -14.48
N ASP A 57 21.62 -16.77 -14.92
CA ASP A 57 23.07 -16.58 -15.06
C ASP A 57 23.75 -16.64 -13.68
N TRP A 58 24.74 -17.54 -13.56
CA TRP A 58 25.44 -17.78 -12.29
C TRP A 58 26.11 -16.51 -11.75
N ARG A 59 26.71 -15.70 -12.64
CA ARG A 59 27.41 -14.49 -12.23
C ARG A 59 26.43 -13.44 -11.75
N GLN A 60 25.33 -13.24 -12.46
CA GLN A 60 24.26 -12.33 -12.06
C GLN A 60 23.64 -12.72 -10.71
N ALA A 61 23.37 -14.02 -10.49
CA ALA A 61 22.86 -14.49 -9.20
C ALA A 61 23.85 -14.24 -8.05
N LEU A 62 25.15 -14.42 -8.31
CA LEU A 62 26.20 -14.20 -7.32
C LEU A 62 26.37 -12.71 -7.00
N GLU A 63 26.30 -11.84 -8.01
CA GLU A 63 26.27 -10.39 -7.83
C GLU A 63 25.04 -9.95 -7.03
N ALA A 64 23.87 -10.53 -7.29
CA ALA A 64 22.65 -10.22 -6.56
C ALA A 64 22.76 -10.57 -5.07
N ALA A 65 23.32 -11.73 -4.74
CA ALA A 65 23.62 -12.10 -3.35
C ALA A 65 24.62 -11.15 -2.70
N TRP A 66 25.67 -10.75 -3.42
CA TRP A 66 26.64 -9.78 -2.93
C TRP A 66 26.02 -8.40 -2.65
N VAL A 67 25.13 -7.91 -3.52
CA VAL A 67 24.40 -6.65 -3.32
C VAL A 67 23.55 -6.70 -2.04
N ARG A 68 22.77 -7.78 -1.84
CA ARG A 68 21.99 -7.95 -0.62
C ARG A 68 22.87 -8.04 0.62
N GLN A 69 24.04 -8.69 0.52
CA GLN A 69 25.02 -8.70 1.61
C GLN A 69 25.53 -7.29 1.93
N GLN A 70 25.70 -6.42 0.92
CA GLN A 70 26.04 -5.02 1.19
C GLN A 70 24.92 -4.28 1.91
N VAL A 71 23.65 -4.53 1.55
CA VAL A 71 22.50 -3.96 2.28
C VAL A 71 22.52 -4.39 3.75
N ALA A 72 22.70 -5.69 4.04
CA ALA A 72 22.83 -6.19 5.40
C ALA A 72 24.04 -5.56 6.15
N ASN A 73 25.18 -5.39 5.47
CA ASN A 73 26.36 -4.74 6.05
C ASN A 73 26.08 -3.26 6.40
N VAL A 74 25.34 -2.53 5.57
CA VAL A 74 24.98 -1.12 5.83
C VAL A 74 24.09 -0.99 7.06
N ILE A 75 23.09 -1.89 7.19
CA ILE A 75 22.24 -1.93 8.38
C ILE A 75 23.08 -2.27 9.63
N THR A 76 23.99 -3.25 9.50
CA THR A 76 24.93 -3.64 10.57
C THR A 76 25.84 -2.50 11.00
N ASN A 77 26.42 -1.78 10.04
CA ASN A 77 27.30 -0.64 10.30
C ASN A 77 26.55 0.56 10.91
N SER A 78 25.23 0.61 10.75
CA SER A 78 24.35 1.61 11.37
C SER A 78 23.96 1.26 12.81
N GLY A 79 24.42 0.10 13.31
CA GLY A 79 24.24 -0.31 14.72
C GLY A 79 23.13 -1.31 14.96
N PHE A 80 22.51 -1.87 13.92
CA PHE A 80 21.40 -2.83 14.03
C PHE A 80 21.82 -4.21 13.54
N VAL A 81 21.28 -5.30 14.12
CA VAL A 81 21.63 -6.65 13.65
C VAL A 81 20.92 -6.92 12.33
N ALA A 82 21.66 -7.29 11.29
CA ALA A 82 21.10 -7.66 10.00
C ALA A 82 21.81 -8.84 9.37
N LYS A 83 21.07 -9.62 8.57
CA LYS A 83 21.59 -10.77 7.84
C LYS A 83 21.02 -10.83 6.44
N GLU A 84 21.89 -11.20 5.49
CA GLU A 84 21.44 -11.61 4.17
C GLU A 84 21.05 -13.08 4.23
N ASN A 85 19.88 -13.39 3.67
CA ASN A 85 19.42 -14.75 3.50
C ASN A 85 19.30 -15.02 2.01
N CYS A 86 20.03 -16.03 1.54
CA CYS A 86 20.04 -16.41 0.13
C CYS A 86 18.67 -16.97 -0.31
N LEU A 87 17.89 -17.49 0.63
CA LEU A 87 16.52 -17.97 0.43
C LEU A 87 15.54 -17.24 1.37
N PRO A 88 14.32 -16.88 0.91
CA PRO A 88 13.30 -16.26 1.75
C PRO A 88 12.86 -17.11 2.95
N GLU A 89 13.19 -18.40 2.97
CA GLU A 89 12.81 -19.36 4.01
C GLU A 89 13.83 -19.42 5.17
N GLU A 90 14.99 -18.77 5.04
CA GLU A 90 16.07 -18.77 6.03
C GLU A 90 16.02 -17.55 6.98
N VAL A 91 14.83 -16.98 7.17
CA VAL A 91 14.61 -15.80 8.02
C VAL A 91 14.98 -16.13 9.47
N GLU A 92 15.86 -15.32 10.06
CA GLU A 92 16.24 -15.50 11.46
C GLU A 92 15.22 -14.86 12.39
N ALA A 93 14.78 -15.65 13.38
CA ALA A 93 13.97 -15.17 14.49
C ALA A 93 14.75 -14.19 15.39
N GLY A 94 14.00 -13.34 16.10
CA GLY A 94 14.54 -12.40 17.08
C GLY A 94 14.65 -10.97 16.55
N HIS A 95 15.54 -10.17 17.14
CA HIS A 95 15.72 -8.76 16.78
C HIS A 95 16.74 -8.60 15.65
N THR A 96 16.45 -9.23 14.50
CA THR A 96 17.30 -9.22 13.29
C THR A 96 16.54 -8.63 12.11
N TRP A 97 17.19 -7.74 11.35
CA TRP A 97 16.73 -7.31 10.04
C TRP A 97 17.13 -8.35 8.98
N ASN A 98 16.15 -8.92 8.30
CA ASN A 98 16.38 -9.94 7.28
C ASN A 98 16.38 -9.28 5.90
N VAL A 99 17.45 -9.51 5.13
CA VAL A 99 17.58 -9.03 3.75
C VAL A 99 17.43 -10.23 2.83
N VAL A 100 16.32 -10.28 2.09
CA VAL A 100 15.92 -11.45 1.30
C VAL A 100 15.77 -11.08 -0.18
N PRO A 101 15.88 -12.05 -1.10
CA PRO A 101 15.56 -11.81 -2.50
C PRO A 101 14.06 -11.59 -2.67
N ASP A 102 13.68 -10.47 -3.26
CA ASP A 102 12.30 -10.23 -3.66
C ASP A 102 12.04 -10.90 -5.02
N ARG A 103 11.24 -11.97 -5.00
CA ARG A 103 10.91 -12.77 -6.17
C ARG A 103 9.73 -12.20 -6.98
N SER A 104 9.00 -11.25 -6.40
CA SER A 104 7.85 -10.59 -7.04
C SER A 104 8.29 -9.51 -8.03
N LEU A 105 9.50 -8.95 -7.85
CA LEU A 105 10.10 -7.93 -8.72
C LEU A 105 10.65 -8.52 -10.03
N LYS A 106 9.74 -8.99 -10.89
CA LYS A 106 10.06 -9.46 -12.25
C LYS A 106 9.83 -8.35 -13.26
N VAL A 107 10.80 -7.47 -13.41
CA VAL A 107 10.75 -6.47 -14.48
C VAL A 107 11.25 -7.07 -15.79
N SER A 108 10.67 -6.66 -16.92
CA SER A 108 11.17 -7.08 -18.22
C SER A 108 12.63 -6.62 -18.37
N GLU A 109 13.52 -7.59 -18.57
CA GLU A 109 14.96 -7.34 -18.63
C GLU A 109 15.32 -6.46 -19.84
N ALA A 110 14.50 -6.45 -20.89
CA ALA A 110 14.69 -5.62 -22.07
C ALA A 110 14.43 -4.12 -21.82
N GLU A 111 13.38 -3.77 -21.05
CA GLU A 111 13.01 -2.38 -20.80
C GLU A 111 13.94 -1.72 -19.77
N ILE A 112 14.33 -2.44 -18.71
CA ILE A 112 15.35 -1.93 -17.79
C ILE A 112 16.72 -1.84 -18.48
N ASN A 113 17.15 -2.86 -19.24
CA ASN A 113 18.43 -2.79 -19.93
C ASN A 113 18.46 -1.69 -21.00
N ALA A 114 17.37 -1.37 -21.69
CA ALA A 114 17.37 -0.28 -22.67
C ALA A 114 17.68 1.10 -22.05
N ILE A 115 17.39 1.28 -20.76
CA ILE A 115 17.39 2.59 -20.09
C ILE A 115 18.55 2.73 -19.09
N TYR A 116 18.77 1.69 -18.29
CA TYR A 116 19.74 1.74 -17.19
C TYR A 116 21.11 1.21 -17.59
N GLN A 117 21.33 0.72 -18.81
CA GLN A 117 22.65 0.28 -19.24
C GLN A 117 23.70 1.40 -19.04
N PRO A 118 24.87 1.07 -18.47
CA PRO A 118 25.34 -0.28 -18.13
C PRO A 118 25.08 -0.72 -16.68
N LEU A 119 24.23 -0.01 -15.93
CA LEU A 119 23.79 -0.43 -14.59
C LEU A 119 22.98 -1.72 -14.66
N LYS A 120 23.18 -2.52 -13.62
CA LYS A 120 22.39 -3.68 -13.26
C LYS A 120 21.58 -3.34 -12.01
N TYR A 121 20.58 -4.17 -11.70
CA TYR A 121 19.71 -3.98 -10.55
C TYR A 121 19.45 -5.30 -9.84
N VAL A 122 19.07 -5.21 -8.58
CA VAL A 122 18.66 -6.33 -7.73
C VAL A 122 17.40 -5.92 -6.99
N GLY A 123 16.36 -6.76 -7.05
CA GLY A 123 15.20 -6.65 -6.17
C GLY A 123 15.56 -7.09 -4.76
N VAL A 124 15.30 -6.23 -3.78
CA VAL A 124 15.64 -6.45 -2.37
C VAL A 124 14.38 -6.23 -1.55
N GLU A 125 14.08 -7.20 -0.68
CA GLU A 125 13.12 -7.04 0.39
C GLU A 125 13.88 -7.01 1.73
N VAL A 126 13.58 -6.01 2.56
CA VAL A 126 14.13 -5.87 3.91
C VAL A 126 12.99 -6.00 4.91
N GLN A 127 13.04 -7.07 5.69
CA GLN A 127 12.06 -7.38 6.73
C GLN A 127 12.61 -6.98 8.09
N SER A 128 11.83 -6.20 8.83
CA SER A 128 12.22 -5.75 10.16
C SER A 128 12.05 -6.85 11.22
N PRO A 129 12.74 -6.72 12.37
CA PRO A 129 12.31 -7.36 13.60
C PRO A 129 10.83 -7.12 13.91
N ALA A 130 10.23 -8.02 14.68
CA ALA A 130 8.95 -7.76 15.33
C ALA A 130 9.16 -6.78 16.49
N PHE A 131 8.88 -5.50 16.26
CA PHE A 131 9.02 -4.46 17.26
C PHE A 131 7.85 -4.43 18.24
N VAL A 132 8.12 -3.99 19.47
CA VAL A 132 7.09 -3.35 20.30
C VAL A 132 6.85 -1.96 19.74
N ALA A 133 5.61 -1.64 19.36
CA ALA A 133 5.27 -0.35 18.77
C ALA A 133 5.61 0.81 19.70
N GLY A 134 6.27 1.84 19.16
CA GLY A 134 6.62 3.05 19.90
C GLY A 134 7.83 3.79 19.32
N PRO A 135 8.28 4.87 20.00
CA PRO A 135 9.33 5.76 19.48
C PRO A 135 10.65 5.06 19.16
N VAL A 136 11.02 4.03 19.91
CA VAL A 136 12.26 3.26 19.67
C VAL A 136 12.18 2.51 18.33
N ALA A 137 11.04 1.86 18.05
CA ALA A 137 10.81 1.16 16.79
C ALA A 137 10.83 2.13 15.60
N PHE A 138 10.14 3.27 15.73
CA PHE A 138 10.09 4.29 14.68
C PHE A 138 11.47 4.90 14.39
N PHE A 139 12.27 5.12 15.44
CA PHE A 139 13.64 5.60 15.30
C PHE A 139 14.52 4.57 14.56
N GLU A 140 14.42 3.30 14.92
CA GLU A 140 15.18 2.22 14.27
C GLU A 140 14.79 2.08 12.80
N ILE A 141 13.50 2.03 12.49
CA ILE A 141 12.98 2.00 11.10
C ILE A 141 13.52 3.19 10.30
N SER A 142 13.37 4.41 10.82
CA SER A 142 13.86 5.63 10.15
C SER A 142 15.39 5.58 9.93
N SER A 143 16.15 5.08 10.91
CA SER A 143 17.61 4.99 10.82
C SER A 143 18.05 3.98 9.75
N VAL A 144 17.37 2.84 9.66
CA VAL A 144 17.64 1.82 8.64
C VAL A 144 17.33 2.33 7.24
N VAL A 145 16.16 2.96 7.05
CA VAL A 145 15.76 3.54 5.75
C VAL A 145 16.77 4.62 5.30
N LYS A 146 17.16 5.53 6.21
CA LYS A 146 18.20 6.54 5.95
C LYS A 146 19.54 5.95 5.55
N ALA A 147 19.98 4.90 6.25
CA ALA A 147 21.25 4.23 5.97
C ALA A 147 21.25 3.59 4.58
N ILE A 148 20.17 2.91 4.20
CA ILE A 148 20.00 2.31 2.87
C ILE A 148 20.07 3.39 1.79
N ASN A 149 19.27 4.45 1.91
CA ASN A 149 19.26 5.54 0.94
C ASN A 149 20.62 6.24 0.79
N SER A 150 21.33 6.43 1.90
CA SER A 150 22.65 7.07 1.88
C SER A 150 23.72 6.20 1.21
N ALA A 151 23.55 4.88 1.25
CA ALA A 151 24.56 3.93 0.80
C ALA A 151 24.33 3.38 -0.61
N PHE A 152 23.13 3.52 -1.17
CA PHE A 152 22.78 2.89 -2.44
C PHE A 152 21.95 3.79 -3.35
N ARG A 153 22.19 3.67 -4.65
CA ARG A 153 21.26 4.10 -5.70
C ARG A 153 20.07 3.15 -5.69
N THR A 154 18.90 3.64 -5.26
CA THR A 154 17.68 2.82 -5.13
C THR A 154 16.54 3.34 -5.99
N ALA A 155 15.51 2.51 -6.21
CA ALA A 155 14.21 2.93 -6.75
C ALA A 155 13.08 2.09 -6.15
N VAL A 156 11.87 2.63 -6.14
CA VAL A 156 10.65 1.98 -5.63
C VAL A 156 9.55 1.97 -6.71
N PRO A 157 9.76 1.29 -7.84
CA PRO A 157 8.79 1.28 -8.95
C PRO A 157 7.44 0.66 -8.54
N PRO A 158 6.39 0.75 -9.40
CA PRO A 158 5.02 0.32 -9.07
C PRO A 158 4.85 -1.13 -8.58
N VAL A 159 5.79 -2.01 -8.89
CA VAL A 159 5.83 -3.40 -8.40
C VAL A 159 6.18 -3.51 -6.91
N CYS A 160 6.91 -2.54 -6.36
CA CYS A 160 7.33 -2.57 -4.97
C CYS A 160 6.15 -2.21 -4.04
N GLY A 161 6.01 -2.99 -2.98
CA GLY A 161 5.13 -2.75 -1.84
C GLY A 161 5.85 -2.20 -0.60
N LEU A 162 5.07 -1.60 0.28
CA LEU A 162 5.45 -1.32 1.66
C LEU A 162 4.45 -2.05 2.55
N HIS A 163 4.89 -3.12 3.21
CA HIS A 163 4.00 -3.93 4.05
C HIS A 163 4.19 -3.58 5.52
N ILE A 164 3.07 -3.45 6.22
CA ILE A 164 3.05 -3.26 7.67
C ILE A 164 2.29 -4.41 8.32
N HIS A 165 2.90 -5.03 9.32
CA HIS A 165 2.30 -6.12 10.09
C HIS A 165 1.98 -5.62 11.50
N VAL A 166 0.72 -5.67 11.90
CA VAL A 166 0.28 -5.26 13.24
C VAL A 166 -0.19 -6.48 14.03
N GLY A 167 0.47 -6.74 15.16
CA GLY A 167 0.21 -7.90 16.01
C GLY A 167 0.16 -7.57 17.51
N ARG A 168 0.20 -8.61 18.36
CA ARG A 168 0.24 -8.49 19.84
C ARG A 168 1.29 -9.42 20.48
N GLY A 169 2.52 -9.43 19.95
CA GLY A 169 3.66 -10.09 20.59
C GLY A 169 3.49 -11.60 20.77
N GLY A 170 3.13 -12.29 19.68
CA GLY A 170 2.93 -13.75 19.64
C GLY A 170 1.58 -14.23 20.22
N VAL A 171 0.76 -13.33 20.75
CA VAL A 171 -0.59 -13.66 21.21
C VAL A 171 -1.58 -13.55 20.05
N PRO A 172 -2.52 -14.50 19.88
CA PRO A 172 -3.62 -14.37 18.93
C PRO A 172 -4.38 -13.06 19.10
N LEU A 173 -4.80 -12.46 17.99
CA LEU A 173 -5.63 -11.27 18.04
C LEU A 173 -7.03 -11.62 18.55
N GLU A 174 -7.53 -10.87 19.52
CA GLU A 174 -8.86 -11.07 20.07
C GLU A 174 -9.93 -10.75 19.01
N LEU A 175 -11.00 -11.55 18.98
CA LEU A 175 -12.08 -11.42 18.00
C LEU A 175 -12.68 -10.01 17.92
N ARG A 176 -13.00 -9.41 19.07
CA ARG A 176 -13.71 -8.11 19.11
C ARG A 176 -12.85 -6.98 18.49
N PRO A 177 -11.56 -6.81 18.83
CA PRO A 177 -10.64 -5.95 18.10
C PRO A 177 -10.60 -6.21 16.59
N VAL A 178 -10.46 -7.47 16.17
CA VAL A 178 -10.41 -7.85 14.74
C VAL A 178 -11.69 -7.44 14.02
N GLN A 179 -12.86 -7.72 14.60
CA GLN A 179 -14.15 -7.32 14.05
C GLN A 179 -14.26 -5.81 13.83
N ARG A 180 -13.76 -5.01 14.78
CA ARG A 180 -13.80 -3.54 14.70
C ARG A 180 -12.83 -3.02 13.65
N THR A 181 -11.60 -3.50 13.62
CA THR A 181 -10.60 -3.14 12.60
C THR A 181 -11.08 -3.52 11.21
N ALA A 182 -11.55 -4.76 11.01
CA ALA A 182 -12.11 -5.22 9.74
C ALA A 182 -13.31 -4.40 9.28
N SER A 183 -14.24 -4.08 10.19
CA SER A 183 -15.41 -3.25 9.88
C SER A 183 -15.03 -1.83 9.49
N LEU A 184 -14.02 -1.23 10.17
CA LEU A 184 -13.52 0.09 9.83
C LEU A 184 -12.87 0.09 8.46
N ILE A 185 -11.92 -0.82 8.20
CA ILE A 185 -11.25 -0.93 6.90
C ILE A 185 -12.28 -1.14 5.79
N TRP A 186 -13.25 -2.02 5.99
CA TRP A 186 -14.34 -2.28 5.03
C TRP A 186 -15.11 -1.01 4.60
N VAL A 187 -15.46 -0.14 5.54
CA VAL A 187 -16.19 1.10 5.22
C VAL A 187 -15.27 2.23 4.76
N ALA A 188 -14.04 2.27 5.27
CA ALA A 188 -13.07 3.33 5.04
C ALA A 188 -12.14 3.08 3.86
N GLU A 189 -12.20 1.92 3.19
CA GLU A 189 -11.26 1.56 2.12
C GLU A 189 -11.13 2.63 1.04
N ASN A 190 -12.23 3.25 0.60
CA ASN A 190 -12.18 4.35 -0.37
C ASN A 190 -11.45 5.60 0.16
N LEU A 191 -11.57 5.89 1.45
CA LEU A 191 -10.82 6.98 2.10
C LEU A 191 -9.34 6.61 2.18
N LEU A 192 -9.01 5.39 2.61
CA LEU A 192 -7.62 4.91 2.72
C LEU A 192 -6.93 4.85 1.35
N SER A 193 -7.63 4.45 0.29
CA SER A 193 -7.15 4.49 -1.09
C SER A 193 -6.69 5.88 -1.54
N THR A 194 -7.16 6.96 -0.90
CA THR A 194 -6.68 8.33 -1.17
C THR A 194 -5.21 8.52 -0.79
N LEU A 195 -4.68 7.72 0.15
CA LEU A 195 -3.29 7.77 0.61
C LEU A 195 -2.31 7.12 -0.37
N HIS A 196 -2.81 6.40 -1.38
CA HIS A 196 -2.02 5.52 -2.21
C HIS A 196 -2.03 5.98 -3.68
N PRO A 197 -0.92 5.78 -4.42
CA PRO A 197 -0.87 6.05 -5.85
C PRO A 197 -1.81 5.16 -6.65
N GLY A 198 -2.16 5.58 -7.86
CA GLY A 198 -3.05 4.83 -8.75
C GLY A 198 -2.54 3.43 -9.14
N CYS A 199 -1.22 3.18 -9.05
CA CYS A 199 -0.64 1.84 -9.23
C CYS A 199 -0.96 0.84 -8.13
N ARG A 200 -1.48 1.26 -6.97
CA ARG A 200 -1.87 0.37 -5.86
C ARG A 200 -3.39 0.26 -5.71
N ILE A 201 -4.17 0.78 -6.66
CA ILE A 201 -5.63 0.68 -6.67
C ILE A 201 -6.05 -0.41 -7.66
N GLY A 202 -6.67 -1.50 -7.19
CA GLY A 202 -7.00 -2.64 -8.05
C GLY A 202 -5.76 -3.35 -8.64
N ASN A 203 -4.64 -3.32 -7.92
CA ASN A 203 -3.41 -4.04 -8.24
C ASN A 203 -3.54 -5.50 -7.77
N SER A 204 -3.10 -6.48 -8.56
CA SER A 204 -3.11 -7.91 -8.23
C SER A 204 -2.44 -8.26 -6.89
N ASP A 205 -1.44 -7.48 -6.48
CA ASP A 205 -0.66 -7.72 -5.27
C ASP A 205 -1.24 -7.07 -4.02
N CYS A 206 -2.31 -6.27 -4.18
CA CYS A 206 -3.04 -5.61 -3.10
C CYS A 206 -4.49 -5.28 -3.50
N LEU A 207 -5.28 -6.30 -3.82
CA LEU A 207 -6.67 -6.12 -4.27
C LEU A 207 -7.57 -5.52 -3.17
N ASP A 208 -8.42 -4.58 -3.56
CA ASP A 208 -9.40 -3.94 -2.68
C ASP A 208 -10.37 -4.99 -2.09
N MET A 209 -10.55 -5.02 -0.77
CA MET A 209 -11.48 -5.92 -0.10
C MET A 209 -12.92 -5.70 -0.57
N LYS A 210 -13.33 -4.45 -0.76
CA LYS A 210 -14.72 -4.10 -1.09
C LYS A 210 -15.17 -4.56 -2.47
N HIS A 211 -14.24 -4.83 -3.38
CA HIS A 211 -14.54 -5.22 -4.76
C HIS A 211 -14.15 -6.68 -5.08
N TYR A 212 -13.26 -7.27 -4.28
CA TYR A 212 -12.68 -8.57 -4.60
C TYR A 212 -12.88 -9.63 -3.50
N SER A 213 -13.13 -9.26 -2.24
CA SER A 213 -13.33 -10.25 -1.18
C SER A 213 -14.56 -11.14 -1.39
N ASN A 214 -14.59 -12.30 -0.74
CA ASN A 214 -15.77 -13.16 -0.69
C ASN A 214 -17.02 -12.39 -0.21
N LEU A 215 -16.87 -11.49 0.78
CA LEU A 215 -17.94 -10.64 1.30
C LEU A 215 -18.59 -9.78 0.22
N SER A 216 -17.78 -9.20 -0.66
CA SER A 216 -18.24 -8.32 -1.74
C SER A 216 -19.10 -9.05 -2.78
N LEU A 217 -18.93 -10.36 -2.90
CA LEU A 217 -19.66 -11.22 -3.85
C LEU A 217 -21.01 -11.69 -3.30
N GLY A 218 -21.42 -11.19 -2.13
CA GLY A 218 -22.63 -11.66 -1.47
C GLY A 218 -22.53 -13.11 -1.01
N LEU A 219 -21.32 -13.70 -1.03
CA LEU A 219 -21.03 -14.95 -0.37
C LEU A 219 -21.04 -14.64 1.12
N SER A 220 -22.18 -14.89 1.77
CA SER A 220 -22.17 -15.08 3.21
C SER A 220 -21.20 -16.22 3.53
N ALA A 221 -20.70 -16.30 4.76
CA ALA A 221 -19.91 -17.44 5.23
C ALA A 221 -20.59 -18.81 4.97
N GLU A 222 -21.87 -18.84 4.59
CA GLU A 222 -22.63 -20.03 4.19
C GLU A 222 -22.28 -20.56 2.78
N GLY A 223 -21.56 -19.79 1.95
CA GLY A 223 -21.13 -20.18 0.61
C GLY A 223 -19.76 -20.89 0.53
N SER A 224 -18.96 -20.85 1.60
CA SER A 224 -17.56 -21.32 1.58
C SER A 224 -17.33 -22.62 2.36
N THR A 225 -18.28 -23.09 3.16
CA THR A 225 -18.41 -24.45 3.74
C THR A 225 -19.65 -24.46 4.65
N PRO A 226 -20.29 -25.61 4.96
CA PRO A 226 -21.50 -25.65 5.78
C PRO A 226 -21.18 -25.39 7.25
N ALA A 227 -20.89 -24.14 7.61
CA ALA A 227 -20.77 -23.66 8.98
C ALA A 227 -22.09 -23.03 9.44
N SER A 228 -23.16 -23.82 9.40
CA SER A 228 -24.40 -23.56 10.17
C SER A 228 -24.22 -23.83 11.67
N ILE A 229 -23.00 -23.75 12.19
CA ILE A 229 -22.64 -23.99 13.58
C ILE A 229 -21.83 -22.81 14.06
N GLY A 230 -22.50 -21.76 14.56
CA GLY A 230 -21.75 -20.71 15.26
C GLY A 230 -22.39 -19.34 15.45
N LEU A 231 -23.65 -19.08 15.07
CA LEU A 231 -24.29 -17.82 15.49
C LEU A 231 -24.67 -17.90 16.98
N ARG A 232 -23.92 -17.21 17.86
CA ARG A 232 -24.28 -16.98 19.28
C ARG A 232 -24.67 -15.50 19.50
N GLU A 233 -25.05 -15.14 20.73
CA GLU A 233 -25.45 -13.78 21.10
C GLU A 233 -24.43 -12.73 20.67
N ARG A 234 -24.93 -11.56 20.22
CA ARG A 234 -24.11 -10.48 19.70
C ARG A 234 -23.14 -9.98 20.79
N GLN A 235 -21.85 -9.91 20.46
CA GLN A 235 -20.85 -9.28 21.31
C GLN A 235 -20.86 -7.74 21.21
N HIS A 236 -21.49 -7.21 20.15
CA HIS A 236 -21.65 -5.78 19.90
C HIS A 236 -23.11 -5.38 19.99
N ALA A 237 -23.35 -4.12 20.35
CA ALA A 237 -24.64 -3.51 20.10
C ALA A 237 -25.03 -3.58 18.61
N ALA A 238 -26.33 -3.51 18.32
CA ALA A 238 -26.79 -3.33 16.95
C ALA A 238 -26.38 -1.93 16.46
N TYR A 239 -25.68 -1.86 15.34
CA TYR A 239 -25.54 -0.60 14.62
C TYR A 239 -26.93 -0.09 14.21
N THR A 240 -27.28 1.13 14.58
CA THR A 240 -28.46 1.85 14.12
C THR A 240 -28.13 3.33 13.94
N ASP A 241 -28.77 3.98 12.97
CA ASP A 241 -28.59 5.40 12.69
C ASP A 241 -29.07 6.33 13.84
N ASP A 242 -29.79 5.80 14.82
CA ASP A 242 -30.24 6.56 16.00
C ASP A 242 -29.15 6.68 17.08
N ARG A 243 -28.06 5.89 16.98
CA ARG A 243 -26.93 5.91 17.93
C ARG A 243 -25.84 6.90 17.54
N VAL A 244 -25.97 7.54 16.38
CA VAL A 244 -24.97 8.45 15.80
C VAL A 244 -25.50 9.87 15.75
N ASP A 245 -24.64 10.84 16.03
CA ASP A 245 -24.90 12.25 15.79
C ASP A 245 -24.73 12.56 14.29
N LYS A 246 -25.88 12.69 13.61
CA LYS A 246 -25.94 12.99 12.17
C LYS A 246 -25.48 14.41 11.81
N ASN A 247 -25.29 15.26 12.82
CA ASN A 247 -24.88 16.66 12.71
C ASN A 247 -23.48 16.92 13.28
N ARG A 248 -22.74 15.87 13.67
CA ARG A 248 -21.38 15.98 14.22
C ARG A 248 -20.48 16.73 13.26
N GLU A 249 -19.92 17.88 13.65
CA GLU A 249 -18.98 18.66 12.85
C GLU A 249 -17.70 17.88 12.51
N LYS A 250 -17.08 18.18 11.37
CA LYS A 250 -15.82 17.53 10.97
C LYS A 250 -14.70 17.84 11.98
N PRO A 251 -13.85 16.87 12.32
CA PRO A 251 -12.83 17.04 13.35
C PRO A 251 -11.68 17.95 12.90
N THR A 252 -11.43 18.07 11.59
CA THR A 252 -10.29 18.85 11.10
C THR A 252 -10.68 19.95 10.12
N ASN A 253 -9.84 20.98 10.03
CA ASN A 253 -9.96 22.04 9.02
C ASN A 253 -9.13 21.77 7.75
N PHE A 254 -8.43 20.63 7.67
CA PHE A 254 -7.70 20.27 6.47
C PHE A 254 -8.64 20.16 5.27
N GLN A 255 -8.16 20.64 4.12
CA GLN A 255 -8.87 20.56 2.86
C GLN A 255 -7.97 19.89 1.85
N TYR A 256 -8.47 18.84 1.23
CA TYR A 256 -7.82 18.19 0.11
C TYR A 256 -8.75 18.21 -1.08
N THR A 257 -8.25 18.73 -2.20
CA THR A 257 -8.86 18.58 -3.51
C THR A 257 -7.82 17.90 -4.38
N PRO A 258 -8.13 16.74 -4.97
CA PRO A 258 -7.19 16.07 -5.88
C PRO A 258 -6.71 17.05 -6.96
N PRO A 259 -5.41 17.07 -7.30
CA PRO A 259 -4.92 17.89 -8.41
C PRO A 259 -5.70 17.58 -9.70
N ALA A 260 -5.96 18.59 -10.55
CA ALA A 260 -6.87 18.47 -11.71
C ALA A 260 -6.56 17.33 -12.72
N LYS A 261 -5.35 16.75 -12.68
CA LYS A 261 -4.92 15.62 -13.52
C LYS A 261 -5.03 14.25 -12.82
N LEU A 262 -5.27 14.23 -11.51
CA LEU A 262 -5.53 13.05 -10.70
C LEU A 262 -7.05 12.86 -10.64
N THR A 263 -7.55 11.82 -11.32
CA THR A 263 -8.97 11.46 -11.21
C THR A 263 -9.30 11.08 -9.77
N ALA A 264 -10.54 11.31 -9.33
CA ALA A 264 -10.99 10.94 -7.97
C ALA A 264 -10.79 9.44 -7.64
N ASN A 265 -10.62 8.59 -8.66
CA ASN A 265 -10.43 7.15 -8.52
C ASN A 265 -8.99 6.70 -8.87
N PHE A 266 -8.06 7.63 -9.10
CA PHE A 266 -6.66 7.37 -9.45
C PHE A 266 -6.46 6.41 -10.65
N ARG A 267 -7.47 6.24 -11.51
CA ARG A 267 -7.47 5.22 -12.58
C ARG A 267 -6.73 5.62 -13.85
N THR A 268 -6.27 6.85 -13.95
CA THR A 268 -5.61 7.40 -15.17
C THR A 268 -4.31 8.11 -14.82
N THR A 269 -3.71 7.73 -13.70
CA THR A 269 -2.54 8.42 -13.18
C THR A 269 -1.25 7.86 -13.77
N PRO A 270 -0.15 8.63 -13.75
CA PRO A 270 1.14 8.18 -14.26
C PRO A 270 1.64 6.88 -13.65
N SER A 271 1.54 6.69 -12.33
CA SER A 271 1.98 5.47 -11.66
C SER A 271 1.19 4.26 -12.16
N ARG A 272 -0.12 4.41 -12.37
CA ARG A 272 -0.97 3.33 -12.89
C ARG A 272 -0.62 2.99 -14.33
N SER A 273 -0.40 4.01 -15.17
CA SER A 273 0.06 3.78 -16.54
C SER A 273 1.37 3.02 -16.55
N LEU A 274 2.28 3.38 -15.62
CA LEU A 274 3.58 2.76 -15.52
C LEU A 274 3.53 1.33 -14.97
N ALA A 275 2.57 1.03 -14.09
CA ALA A 275 2.43 -0.29 -13.49
C ALA A 275 2.35 -1.41 -14.55
N GLY A 276 1.67 -1.15 -15.68
CA GLY A 276 1.60 -2.09 -16.79
C GLY A 276 2.96 -2.41 -17.42
N ASP A 277 3.86 -1.43 -17.52
CA ASP A 277 5.23 -1.62 -18.05
C ASP A 277 6.09 -2.46 -17.08
N TYR A 278 5.75 -2.45 -15.79
CA TYR A 278 6.38 -3.33 -14.80
C TYR A 278 5.68 -4.68 -14.66
N GLY A 279 4.75 -5.02 -15.54
CA GLY A 279 4.04 -6.31 -15.53
C GLY A 279 3.01 -6.46 -14.41
N VAL A 280 2.65 -5.38 -13.72
CA VAL A 280 1.61 -5.39 -12.69
C VAL A 280 0.25 -5.56 -13.36
N LEU A 281 -0.50 -6.57 -12.93
CA LEU A 281 -1.87 -6.77 -13.40
C LEU A 281 -2.80 -5.80 -12.67
N MET A 282 -3.45 -4.94 -13.45
CA MET A 282 -4.44 -3.99 -12.95
C MET A 282 -5.85 -4.46 -13.28
N TYR A 283 -6.69 -4.56 -12.26
CA TYR A 283 -8.10 -4.90 -12.37
C TYR A 283 -8.95 -3.64 -12.16
N ASP A 284 -9.94 -3.46 -13.03
CA ASP A 284 -11.00 -2.50 -12.77
C ASP A 284 -11.93 -3.05 -11.69
N PRO A 285 -12.25 -2.26 -10.65
CA PRO A 285 -13.28 -2.60 -9.68
C PRO A 285 -14.52 -3.16 -10.37
N ARG A 286 -14.94 -4.35 -9.91
CA ARG A 286 -16.08 -5.06 -10.48
C ARG A 286 -17.28 -4.12 -10.48
N LYS A 287 -17.84 -3.85 -11.67
CA LYS A 287 -19.06 -3.04 -11.84
C LYS A 287 -20.27 -3.66 -11.14
N GLU A 288 -20.15 -4.93 -10.78
CA GLU A 288 -21.17 -5.76 -10.15
C GLU A 288 -20.83 -6.03 -8.68
N ILE A 289 -20.70 -4.99 -7.85
CA ILE A 289 -21.21 -5.17 -6.49
C ILE A 289 -22.70 -5.41 -6.69
N THR A 290 -23.20 -6.57 -6.25
CA THR A 290 -24.60 -6.97 -6.46
C THR A 290 -25.51 -5.76 -6.23
N PRO A 291 -26.28 -5.28 -7.24
CA PRO A 291 -27.06 -4.06 -7.11
C PRO A 291 -27.90 -4.08 -5.82
N GLY A 292 -27.55 -3.24 -4.84
CA GLY A 292 -28.19 -3.19 -3.52
C GLY A 292 -27.34 -3.64 -2.32
N TYR A 293 -26.09 -4.10 -2.48
CA TYR A 293 -25.22 -4.41 -1.34
C TYR A 293 -24.73 -3.12 -0.65
N HIS A 294 -25.38 -2.73 0.44
CA HIS A 294 -25.00 -1.55 1.22
C HIS A 294 -23.78 -1.88 2.12
N PRO A 295 -22.75 -1.03 2.21
CA PRO A 295 -21.55 -1.31 3.02
C PRO A 295 -21.85 -1.70 4.48
N ILE A 296 -22.95 -1.18 5.04
CA ILE A 296 -23.40 -1.54 6.40
C ILE A 296 -23.79 -3.01 6.55
N VAL A 297 -24.26 -3.67 5.48
CA VAL A 297 -24.55 -5.12 5.49
C VAL A 297 -23.25 -5.88 5.70
N GLY A 298 -22.16 -5.46 5.06
CA GLY A 298 -20.82 -6.02 5.28
C GLY A 298 -20.36 -5.87 6.72
N VAL A 299 -20.50 -4.68 7.31
CA VAL A 299 -20.23 -4.45 8.74
C VAL A 299 -21.04 -5.41 9.62
N GLN A 300 -22.35 -5.53 9.36
CA GLN A 300 -23.20 -6.44 10.14
C GLN A 300 -22.78 -7.91 10.01
N SER A 301 -22.29 -8.33 8.85
CA SER A 301 -21.74 -9.68 8.64
C SER A 301 -20.46 -9.89 9.45
N ILE A 302 -19.51 -8.94 9.39
CA ILE A 302 -18.24 -8.99 10.12
C ILE A 302 -18.49 -9.04 11.64
N LEU A 303 -19.36 -8.16 12.17
CA LEU A 303 -19.69 -8.10 13.60
C LEU A 303 -20.46 -9.34 14.11
N ARG A 304 -20.97 -10.19 13.21
CA ARG A 304 -21.64 -11.46 13.54
C ARG A 304 -20.72 -12.67 13.52
N CYS A 305 -19.51 -12.55 12.98
CA CYS A 305 -18.51 -13.62 13.06
C CYS A 305 -18.22 -14.00 14.52
N THR A 306 -17.94 -15.27 14.76
CA THR A 306 -17.64 -15.77 16.11
C THR A 306 -16.20 -16.25 16.29
N ASP A 307 -15.42 -16.16 15.22
CA ASP A 307 -13.99 -16.43 15.19
C ASP A 307 -13.31 -15.58 14.11
N THR A 308 -11.99 -15.44 14.24
CA THR A 308 -11.17 -14.61 13.37
C THR A 308 -10.91 -15.25 12.00
N MET A 309 -11.04 -16.58 11.89
CA MET A 309 -10.86 -17.31 10.63
C MET A 309 -12.01 -17.03 9.66
N THR A 310 -13.24 -17.04 10.16
CA THR A 310 -14.42 -16.65 9.38
C THR A 310 -14.27 -15.23 8.84
N ILE A 311 -13.66 -14.31 9.60
CA ILE A 311 -13.37 -12.95 9.13
C ILE A 311 -12.31 -12.98 8.02
N ALA A 312 -11.22 -13.71 8.23
CA ALA A 312 -10.15 -13.85 7.24
C ALA A 312 -10.65 -14.44 5.92
N ASP A 313 -11.42 -15.53 5.97
CA ASP A 313 -12.02 -16.16 4.80
C ASP A 313 -13.02 -15.25 4.11
N MET A 314 -13.86 -14.53 4.88
CA MET A 314 -14.87 -13.64 4.33
C MET A 314 -14.24 -12.43 3.63
N LEU A 315 -13.11 -11.93 4.12
CA LEU A 315 -12.44 -10.75 3.61
C LEU A 315 -11.31 -11.05 2.62
N GLY A 316 -10.90 -12.31 2.51
CA GLY A 316 -9.94 -12.79 1.52
C GLY A 316 -10.58 -13.14 0.16
N ILE A 317 -9.74 -13.55 -0.78
CA ILE A 317 -10.13 -14.04 -2.12
C ILE A 317 -9.17 -15.14 -2.62
N GLY A 318 -9.53 -16.41 -2.41
CA GLY A 318 -8.78 -17.54 -2.97
C GLY A 318 -7.28 -17.50 -2.66
N PHE A 319 -6.44 -17.46 -3.69
CA PHE A 319 -4.97 -17.38 -3.59
C PHE A 319 -4.41 -15.98 -3.87
N GLU A 320 -5.27 -14.97 -4.01
CA GLU A 320 -4.86 -13.61 -4.39
C GLU A 320 -4.48 -12.77 -3.15
N ASN A 321 -3.60 -11.79 -3.35
CA ASN A 321 -3.18 -10.87 -2.30
C ASN A 321 -4.17 -9.70 -2.16
N VAL A 322 -4.73 -9.53 -0.96
CA VAL A 322 -5.64 -8.42 -0.65
C VAL A 322 -4.88 -7.24 -0.01
N ALA A 323 -5.40 -6.03 -0.22
CA ALA A 323 -4.85 -4.78 0.32
C ALA A 323 -4.68 -4.79 1.85
N TYR A 324 -5.58 -5.49 2.55
CA TYR A 324 -5.54 -5.68 4.00
C TYR A 324 -5.86 -7.15 4.31
N SER A 325 -4.83 -7.91 4.68
CA SER A 325 -4.90 -9.34 4.88
C SER A 325 -5.08 -9.69 6.35
N PHE A 326 -6.04 -10.58 6.56
CA PHE A 326 -6.44 -11.14 7.86
C PHE A 326 -6.01 -12.62 7.97
N VAL A 327 -5.35 -13.18 6.95
CA VAL A 327 -4.98 -14.60 6.89
C VAL A 327 -3.93 -14.97 7.94
N ASN A 328 -3.04 -14.03 8.29
CA ASN A 328 -1.94 -14.24 9.23
C ASN A 328 -2.37 -14.18 10.72
N MET A 329 -3.67 -14.22 11.05
CA MET A 329 -4.16 -14.01 12.43
C MET A 329 -4.14 -15.26 13.33
N GLU A 330 -3.82 -16.44 12.82
CA GLU A 330 -3.78 -17.67 13.62
C GLU A 330 -2.35 -18.14 13.90
N LEU A 331 -2.12 -18.68 15.10
CA LEU A 331 -0.93 -19.45 15.42
C LEU A 331 -1.00 -20.76 14.63
N GLN A 332 -0.14 -20.97 13.64
CA GLN A 332 0.03 -22.30 13.08
C GLN A 332 0.60 -23.23 14.15
N GLU A 333 0.28 -24.53 14.07
CA GLU A 333 0.69 -25.54 15.07
C GLU A 333 2.22 -25.69 15.23
N GLU A 334 3.01 -25.11 14.32
CA GLU A 334 4.47 -24.99 14.42
C GLU A 334 4.86 -23.75 15.26
N PRO A 335 5.29 -23.89 16.52
CA PRO A 335 5.23 -22.83 17.53
C PRO A 335 6.27 -21.69 17.41
N GLU A 336 7.13 -21.67 16.39
CA GLU A 336 8.37 -20.87 16.47
C GLU A 336 8.45 -19.65 15.54
N ASP A 337 7.74 -19.57 14.40
CA ASP A 337 8.16 -18.60 13.36
C ASP A 337 7.14 -17.56 12.85
N ARG A 338 5.86 -17.58 13.23
CA ARG A 338 4.92 -16.53 12.75
C ARG A 338 4.02 -15.97 13.85
N ASN A 339 4.24 -14.70 14.15
CA ASN A 339 3.38 -13.93 15.05
C ASN A 339 2.05 -13.62 14.36
N PRO A 340 0.89 -13.84 15.03
CA PRO A 340 -0.40 -13.43 14.52
C PRO A 340 -0.45 -11.93 14.20
N THR A 341 -0.74 -11.58 12.95
CA THR A 341 -0.77 -10.19 12.48
C THR A 341 -1.92 -9.92 11.51
N ILE A 342 -2.38 -8.67 11.49
CA ILE A 342 -3.07 -8.09 10.33
C ILE A 342 -2.00 -7.45 9.46
N GLU A 343 -2.01 -7.77 8.18
CA GLU A 343 -1.01 -7.31 7.21
C GLU A 343 -1.63 -6.25 6.29
N PHE A 344 -0.96 -5.11 6.17
CA PHE A 344 -1.38 -3.96 5.37
C PHE A 344 -0.48 -3.87 4.15
N ARG A 345 -1.02 -4.19 2.97
CA ARG A 345 -0.27 -4.33 1.71
C ARG A 345 -0.53 -3.20 0.73
N GLN A 346 -1.51 -2.32 0.95
CA GLN A 346 -1.91 -1.33 -0.07
C GLN A 346 -0.85 -0.25 -0.36
N ALA A 347 0.04 0.06 0.59
CA ALA A 347 1.04 1.09 0.35
C ALA A 347 2.04 0.70 -0.74
N THR A 348 2.34 1.67 -1.61
CA THR A 348 3.44 1.55 -2.57
C THR A 348 4.76 1.49 -1.82
N GLY A 349 5.75 0.80 -2.39
CA GLY A 349 7.12 0.80 -1.90
C GLY A 349 7.62 2.23 -1.72
N SER A 350 8.33 2.46 -0.63
CA SER A 350 8.88 3.77 -0.30
C SER A 350 10.15 3.60 0.53
N LEU A 351 11.08 4.51 0.28
CA LEU A 351 12.26 4.69 1.12
C LEU A 351 12.28 6.11 1.72
N ASP A 352 11.14 6.81 1.73
CA ASP A 352 10.97 8.05 2.50
C ASP A 352 10.75 7.67 3.97
N GLU A 353 11.77 7.90 4.81
CA GLU A 353 11.75 7.44 6.20
C GLU A 353 10.56 7.99 7.00
N ASP A 354 10.10 9.20 6.69
CA ASP A 354 9.02 9.86 7.39
C ASP A 354 7.70 9.24 6.94
N TRP A 355 7.53 8.99 5.64
CA TRP A 355 6.35 8.29 5.14
C TRP A 355 6.26 6.84 5.63
N VAL A 356 7.37 6.10 5.66
CA VAL A 356 7.40 4.72 6.19
C VAL A 356 6.93 4.70 7.65
N VAL A 357 7.43 5.63 8.47
CA VAL A 357 7.02 5.75 9.88
C VAL A 357 5.57 6.22 10.02
N VAL A 358 5.15 7.22 9.25
CA VAL A 358 3.77 7.73 9.29
C VAL A 358 2.78 6.65 8.86
N TRP A 359 3.07 5.88 7.81
CA TRP A 359 2.23 4.77 7.40
C TRP A 359 2.15 3.67 8.47
N ALA A 360 3.28 3.32 9.11
CA ALA A 360 3.28 2.40 10.24
C ALA A 360 2.39 2.89 11.40
N LYS A 361 2.44 4.19 11.73
CA LYS A 361 1.55 4.79 12.74
C LYS A 361 0.07 4.72 12.34
N ILE A 362 -0.24 4.92 11.06
CA ILE A 362 -1.62 4.79 10.52
C ILE A 362 -2.13 3.36 10.69
N CYS A 363 -1.37 2.35 10.28
CA CYS A 363 -1.72 0.94 10.46
C CYS A 363 -1.92 0.58 11.94
N LEU A 364 -1.04 1.06 12.82
CA LEU A 364 -1.18 0.89 14.27
C LEU A 364 -2.45 1.54 14.82
N ALA A 365 -2.81 2.74 14.35
CA ALA A 365 -4.00 3.47 14.77
C ALA A 365 -5.31 2.81 14.29
N LEU A 366 -5.32 2.21 13.10
CA LEU A 366 -6.45 1.39 12.61
C LEU A 366 -6.73 0.16 13.50
N CYS A 367 -5.70 -0.32 14.20
CA CYS A 367 -5.79 -1.38 15.20
C CYS A 367 -5.75 -0.85 16.65
N GLY A 368 -5.81 0.48 16.82
CA GLY A 368 -5.50 1.17 18.06
C GLY A 368 -6.71 1.49 18.92
N PRO A 369 -6.52 2.07 20.12
CA PRO A 369 -7.57 2.22 21.13
C PRO A 369 -8.82 2.97 20.66
N ALA A 370 -8.66 3.98 19.80
CA ALA A 370 -9.80 4.74 19.22
C ALA A 370 -10.75 3.83 18.43
N VAL A 371 -10.22 2.75 17.85
CA VAL A 371 -10.98 1.77 17.08
C VAL A 371 -11.38 0.59 17.97
N VAL A 372 -10.41 -0.05 18.63
CA VAL A 372 -10.65 -1.36 19.26
C VAL A 372 -11.18 -1.27 20.69
N ASP A 373 -10.88 -0.21 21.43
CA ASP A 373 -11.23 -0.06 22.85
C ASP A 373 -12.34 0.97 23.10
N SER A 374 -12.76 1.73 22.08
CA SER A 374 -13.79 2.77 22.19
C SER A 374 -15.18 2.22 22.55
N ALA A 375 -16.08 3.09 23.02
CA ALA A 375 -17.47 2.71 23.25
C ALA A 375 -18.13 2.32 21.91
N ASP A 376 -19.14 1.44 21.94
CA ASP A 376 -19.84 1.03 20.71
C ASP A 376 -20.43 2.24 19.96
N ASP A 377 -20.91 3.26 20.67
CA ASP A 377 -21.46 4.47 20.05
C ASP A 377 -20.39 5.31 19.33
N ASP A 378 -19.21 5.48 19.94
CA ASP A 378 -18.08 6.18 19.32
C ASP A 378 -17.59 5.43 18.07
N PHE A 379 -17.49 4.10 18.17
CA PHE A 379 -17.11 3.26 17.04
C PHE A 379 -18.14 3.34 15.90
N PHE A 380 -19.43 3.30 16.21
CA PHE A 380 -20.49 3.43 15.19
C PHE A 380 -20.55 4.82 14.59
N GLN A 381 -20.25 5.88 15.35
CA GLN A 381 -20.09 7.23 14.83
C GLN A 381 -18.95 7.26 13.79
N LEU A 382 -17.79 6.68 14.11
CA LEU A 382 -16.66 6.60 13.17
C LEU A 382 -17.04 5.89 11.87
N LEU A 383 -17.75 4.75 11.95
CA LEU A 383 -18.21 4.04 10.75
C LEU A 383 -19.21 4.89 9.95
N TYR A 384 -20.14 5.56 10.63
CA TYR A 384 -21.13 6.43 9.99
C TYR A 384 -20.48 7.60 9.24
N ASP A 385 -19.48 8.24 9.85
CA ASP A 385 -18.76 9.35 9.25
C ASP A 385 -17.99 8.90 8.00
N CYS A 386 -17.35 7.72 8.04
CA CYS A 386 -16.74 7.10 6.86
C CYS A 386 -17.75 6.86 5.74
N LEU A 387 -18.96 6.37 6.05
CA LEU A 387 -20.01 6.10 5.06
C LEU A 387 -20.59 7.37 4.40
N ARG A 388 -20.37 8.53 5.01
CA ARG A 388 -20.81 9.84 4.48
C ARG A 388 -19.77 10.53 3.61
N SER A 389 -18.56 9.98 3.47
CA SER A 389 -17.53 10.56 2.62
C SER A 389 -18.05 10.80 1.20
N GLY A 390 -17.92 12.04 0.70
CA GLY A 390 -18.30 12.41 -0.67
C GLY A 390 -19.77 12.79 -0.91
N LYS A 391 -20.61 12.85 0.12
CA LYS A 391 -21.97 13.46 0.05
C LYS A 391 -21.91 14.95 0.42
N GLU A 392 -23.04 15.62 0.63
CA GLU A 392 -23.14 17.01 1.15
C GLU A 392 -22.27 17.27 2.41
N TYR A 393 -21.79 16.21 3.06
CA TYR A 393 -20.87 16.20 4.19
C TYR A 393 -19.43 15.83 3.78
N LYS A 394 -18.47 16.75 3.99
CA LYS A 394 -17.08 16.65 3.50
C LYS A 394 -16.13 15.85 4.42
N TYR A 395 -16.59 14.76 5.05
CA TYR A 395 -15.67 13.87 5.79
C TYR A 395 -14.67 13.27 4.81
N ASN A 396 -13.38 13.42 5.10
CA ASN A 396 -12.30 12.96 4.22
C ASN A 396 -11.25 12.13 5.00
N VAL A 397 -10.23 11.64 4.29
CA VAL A 397 -9.21 10.76 4.89
C VAL A 397 -8.46 11.43 6.05
N LEU A 398 -8.26 12.74 6.03
CA LEU A 398 -7.56 13.47 7.09
C LEU A 398 -8.42 13.57 8.36
N ASP A 399 -9.75 13.64 8.20
CA ASP A 399 -10.70 13.55 9.31
C ASP A 399 -10.69 12.15 9.94
N LEU A 400 -10.63 11.10 9.10
CA LEU A 400 -10.42 9.72 9.55
C LEU A 400 -9.12 9.56 10.34
N LEU A 401 -8.01 10.08 9.82
CA LEU A 401 -6.71 10.01 10.50
C LEU A 401 -6.77 10.67 11.89
N HIS A 402 -7.44 11.82 12.00
CA HIS A 402 -7.67 12.46 13.30
C HIS A 402 -8.49 11.58 14.24
N ASP A 403 -9.63 11.06 13.77
CA ASP A 403 -10.54 10.27 14.62
C ASP A 403 -9.94 8.94 15.08
N ILE A 404 -9.04 8.31 14.31
CA ILE A 404 -8.31 7.11 14.75
C ILE A 404 -7.10 7.43 15.65
N GLY A 405 -6.80 8.71 15.89
CA GLY A 405 -5.79 9.16 16.85
C GLY A 405 -4.41 9.49 16.26
N ILE A 406 -4.31 9.77 14.96
CA ILE A 406 -3.07 10.29 14.37
C ILE A 406 -2.84 11.73 14.80
N THR A 407 -1.58 12.08 15.04
CA THR A 407 -1.22 13.42 15.51
C THR A 407 -1.41 14.47 14.41
N ASN A 408 -1.68 15.72 14.79
CA ASN A 408 -1.80 16.82 13.82
C ASN A 408 -0.54 17.03 12.98
N GLU A 409 0.64 16.71 13.51
CA GLU A 409 1.92 16.79 12.79
C GLU A 409 1.98 15.72 11.68
N ASP A 410 1.67 14.47 12.03
CA ASP A 410 1.63 13.37 11.05
C ASP A 410 0.50 13.60 10.02
N ILE A 411 -0.65 14.15 10.42
CA ILE A 411 -1.73 14.52 9.47
C ILE A 411 -1.27 15.65 8.54
N ALA A 412 -0.55 16.66 9.04
CA ALA A 412 -0.01 17.72 8.20
C ALA A 412 1.00 17.18 7.18
N PHE A 413 1.82 16.19 7.57
CA PHE A 413 2.72 15.48 6.66
C PHE A 413 1.93 14.75 5.56
N VAL A 414 0.89 13.99 5.92
CA VAL A 414 0.02 13.30 4.94
C VAL A 414 -0.64 14.32 4.01
N HIS A 415 -1.19 15.39 4.56
CA HIS A 415 -1.84 16.46 3.80
C HIS A 415 -0.87 17.06 2.78
N HIS A 416 0.36 17.39 3.18
CA HIS A 416 1.42 17.86 2.28
C HIS A 416 1.68 16.86 1.14
N ARG A 417 1.89 15.59 1.47
CA ARG A 417 2.13 14.51 0.50
C ARG A 417 0.98 14.32 -0.50
N LEU A 418 -0.26 14.57 -0.07
CA LEU A 418 -1.44 14.56 -0.93
C LEU A 418 -1.50 15.78 -1.85
N VAL A 419 -1.39 17.00 -1.31
CA VAL A 419 -1.53 18.24 -2.12
C VAL A 419 -0.40 18.42 -3.12
N THR A 420 0.82 17.97 -2.81
CA THR A 420 1.94 18.00 -3.77
C THR A 420 1.91 16.84 -4.76
N GLY A 421 1.00 15.87 -4.60
CA GLY A 421 0.98 14.65 -5.41
C GLY A 421 2.22 13.77 -5.23
N ARG A 422 2.99 13.93 -4.15
CA ARG A 422 4.22 13.14 -3.88
C ARG A 422 3.93 11.63 -3.82
N HIS A 423 2.80 11.24 -3.23
CA HIS A 423 2.34 9.84 -3.21
C HIS A 423 2.24 9.22 -4.61
N GLU A 424 1.82 9.99 -5.61
CA GLU A 424 1.70 9.55 -7.00
C GLU A 424 3.04 9.60 -7.76
N ARG A 425 3.90 10.55 -7.41
CA ARG A 425 5.17 10.81 -8.09
C ARG A 425 6.27 9.83 -7.68
N GLU A 426 6.31 9.42 -6.42
CA GLU A 426 7.37 8.55 -5.89
C GLU A 426 7.57 7.23 -6.69
N PRO A 427 6.53 6.43 -7.00
CA PRO A 427 6.71 5.18 -7.73
C PRO A 427 7.10 5.39 -9.20
N VAL A 428 6.95 6.60 -9.74
CA VAL A 428 7.38 6.92 -11.10
C VAL A 428 8.76 7.58 -11.15
N LEU A 429 9.45 7.71 -10.01
CA LEU A 429 10.79 8.27 -10.00
C LEU A 429 11.80 7.28 -10.59
N PRO A 430 12.81 7.81 -11.32
CA PRO A 430 13.88 6.98 -11.86
C PRO A 430 14.74 6.36 -10.75
N PHE A 431 15.01 7.15 -9.71
CA PHE A 431 15.75 6.76 -8.53
C PHE A 431 15.18 7.51 -7.33
N HIS A 432 15.23 6.88 -6.16
CA HIS A 432 14.90 7.51 -4.90
C HIS A 432 15.99 8.50 -4.51
N ARG A 433 15.60 9.63 -3.90
CA ARG A 433 16.52 10.70 -3.45
C ARG A 433 16.64 10.64 -1.93
N PRO A 434 17.85 10.52 -1.36
CA PRO A 434 18.05 10.77 0.06
C PRO A 434 17.73 12.25 0.33
N ASP A 435 16.62 12.53 0.99
CA ASP A 435 16.26 13.91 1.36
C ASP A 435 16.74 14.20 2.78
N ASP A 436 17.67 15.14 2.95
CA ASP A 436 18.14 15.59 4.27
C ASP A 436 17.25 16.72 4.86
N CYS A 437 16.25 17.19 4.10
CA CYS A 437 15.41 18.34 4.47
C CYS A 437 13.96 17.92 4.74
N PRO A 438 13.37 18.34 5.88
CA PRO A 438 11.92 18.26 6.09
C PRO A 438 11.22 19.05 4.99
N GLY A 439 10.53 18.34 4.08
CA GLY A 439 9.88 18.91 2.89
C GLY A 439 10.51 18.55 1.54
N GLY A 440 11.74 18.01 1.50
CA GLY A 440 12.34 17.30 0.38
C GLY A 440 12.52 18.02 -0.98
N LEU A 441 13.64 17.81 -1.66
CA LEU A 441 13.84 18.24 -3.04
C LEU A 441 12.97 17.44 -4.04
N LEU A 442 12.18 16.46 -3.59
CA LEU A 442 11.12 15.85 -4.41
C LEU A 442 10.02 16.85 -4.82
N ASP A 443 9.90 17.97 -4.11
CA ASP A 443 8.98 19.05 -4.47
C ASP A 443 9.60 20.07 -5.46
N GLU A 444 10.92 20.05 -5.67
CA GLU A 444 11.64 20.93 -6.62
C GLU A 444 12.38 20.13 -7.72
N GLY A 445 11.96 20.29 -8.98
CA GLY A 445 12.63 19.62 -10.11
C GLY A 445 12.21 18.17 -10.31
N TYR A 446 10.89 17.94 -10.30
CA TYR A 446 10.26 16.70 -10.75
C TYR A 446 10.73 16.37 -12.18
N VAL A 447 11.50 15.30 -12.30
CA VAL A 447 11.83 14.68 -13.57
C VAL A 447 11.02 13.40 -13.59
N PHE A 448 10.09 13.31 -14.54
CA PHE A 448 9.35 12.07 -14.78
C PHE A 448 10.36 10.92 -14.94
N GLY A 449 10.07 9.75 -14.39
CA GLY A 449 10.85 8.55 -14.68
C GLY A 449 11.00 8.36 -16.19
N TRP A 450 11.99 7.59 -16.60
CA TRP A 450 12.44 7.47 -17.99
C TRP A 450 11.43 6.83 -18.98
N HIS A 451 10.19 6.69 -18.54
CA HIS A 451 9.08 6.09 -19.24
C HIS A 451 8.41 7.17 -20.09
N LYS A 452 8.80 7.18 -21.38
CA LYS A 452 8.43 8.12 -22.46
C LYS A 452 9.14 9.48 -22.45
N LEU A 453 9.75 9.79 -23.60
CA LEU A 453 10.17 11.15 -23.99
C LEU A 453 9.02 12.15 -23.76
N PRO A 454 9.30 13.45 -23.56
CA PRO A 454 8.30 14.50 -23.27
C PRO A 454 7.17 14.73 -24.29
N GLN A 455 6.96 13.84 -25.26
CA GLN A 455 6.09 14.07 -26.40
C GLN A 455 4.63 13.59 -26.24
N GLU A 456 4.22 12.97 -25.13
CA GLU A 456 2.81 12.55 -24.95
C GLU A 456 2.08 13.17 -23.75
N TYR A 457 2.75 13.94 -22.91
CA TYR A 457 2.08 14.82 -21.94
C TYR A 457 2.43 16.26 -22.27
N GLY A 458 1.63 16.81 -23.19
CA GLY A 458 1.84 18.06 -23.90
C GLY A 458 2.50 19.15 -23.06
N ALA A 459 3.56 19.71 -23.65
CA ALA A 459 3.89 21.10 -23.45
C ALA A 459 2.59 21.90 -23.57
N LEU A 460 2.18 22.52 -22.48
CA LEU A 460 1.10 23.50 -22.50
C LEU A 460 1.60 24.65 -23.37
N ASN A 461 1.16 24.69 -24.62
CA ASN A 461 1.12 25.96 -25.33
C ASN A 461 0.06 26.79 -24.59
N GLU A 462 0.51 27.87 -23.98
CA GLU A 462 -0.34 28.98 -23.55
C GLU A 462 -0.95 29.62 -24.81
N GLU A 463 -1.99 29.02 -25.37
CA GLU A 463 -2.86 29.62 -26.38
C GLU A 463 -3.92 28.57 -26.72
N ASP A 464 -5.05 28.61 -26.02
CA ASP A 464 -6.39 28.21 -26.53
C ASP A 464 -7.43 28.44 -25.42
N GLU A 465 -7.48 29.67 -24.88
CA GLU A 465 -8.70 30.23 -24.30
C GLU A 465 -9.16 31.37 -25.22
N ALA A 466 -9.74 31.02 -26.36
CA ALA A 466 -10.59 31.94 -27.10
C ALA A 466 -11.58 31.18 -27.99
N SER A 467 -12.82 31.64 -27.93
CA SER A 467 -13.98 31.31 -28.78
C SER A 467 -14.56 29.90 -28.66
N ASN A 468 -15.68 29.80 -27.96
CA ASN A 468 -16.97 29.52 -28.61
C ASN A 468 -18.10 29.94 -27.66
N GLU A 469 -18.39 31.24 -27.66
CA GLU A 469 -19.74 31.74 -27.39
C GLU A 469 -20.50 31.76 -28.72
N ASP A 470 -21.81 31.55 -28.61
CA ASP A 470 -22.86 31.77 -29.61
C ASP A 470 -23.00 30.76 -30.76
N ASP A 471 -24.06 29.94 -30.69
CA ASP A 471 -25.23 30.20 -31.54
C ASP A 471 -26.40 29.30 -31.15
N ALA A 472 -27.44 29.94 -30.61
CA ALA A 472 -28.79 29.42 -30.53
C ALA A 472 -29.59 30.05 -31.66
N SER A 473 -30.12 29.23 -32.58
CA SER A 473 -31.31 29.59 -33.34
C SER A 473 -32.07 28.36 -33.80
N ASP A 474 -33.31 28.33 -33.32
CA ASP A 474 -34.48 27.60 -33.78
C ASP A 474 -34.54 27.29 -35.28
N GLU A 475 -35.06 26.11 -35.62
CA GLU A 475 -36.03 25.97 -36.73
C GLU A 475 -36.89 24.71 -36.52
N GLU A 476 -38.19 24.94 -36.36
CA GLU A 476 -39.27 23.94 -36.46
C GLU A 476 -39.41 23.44 -37.91
N SER A 477 -39.71 22.15 -38.08
CA SER A 477 -40.66 21.71 -39.11
C SER A 477 -41.16 20.29 -38.82
N ASP A 478 -42.48 20.18 -38.62
CA ASP A 478 -43.28 18.96 -38.71
C ASP A 478 -43.11 18.24 -40.06
N GLU A 479 -43.20 16.90 -40.07
CA GLU A 479 -44.21 16.16 -40.85
C GLU A 479 -44.07 14.63 -40.71
N ASP A 480 -45.25 14.00 -40.69
CA ASP A 480 -45.61 12.60 -40.52
C ASP A 480 -44.89 11.55 -41.40
N ALA A 481 -44.76 10.31 -40.89
CA ALA A 481 -45.37 9.12 -41.52
C ALA A 481 -45.09 7.81 -40.77
N ASP A 482 -46.18 7.07 -40.55
CA ASP A 482 -46.33 5.66 -40.16
C ASP A 482 -45.28 4.69 -40.73
N MET A 483 -44.91 3.66 -39.95
CA MET A 483 -45.35 2.26 -40.17
C MET A 483 -44.45 1.20 -39.50
N PHE A 484 -45.14 0.15 -39.03
CA PHE A 484 -44.73 -1.23 -38.74
C PHE A 484 -44.29 -1.62 -37.32
N ASP A 485 -45.31 -2.10 -36.59
CA ASP A 485 -45.32 -3.35 -35.83
C ASP A 485 -44.44 -4.45 -36.45
N GLU A 486 -43.53 -5.06 -35.68
CA GLU A 486 -43.76 -6.34 -34.99
C GLU A 486 -42.48 -6.91 -34.34
N PRO A 487 -42.60 -7.82 -33.35
CA PRO A 487 -41.54 -8.19 -32.41
C PRO A 487 -41.01 -9.61 -32.64
N TRP A 488 -39.72 -9.88 -32.41
CA TRP A 488 -39.24 -11.27 -32.34
C TRP A 488 -38.13 -11.48 -31.30
N TYR A 489 -38.53 -12.24 -30.26
CA TYR A 489 -37.81 -13.29 -29.50
C TYR A 489 -36.59 -12.97 -28.62
#